data_AF-A0AA48M6N3-F1
#
_entry.id   AF-A0AA48M6N3-F1
#
_cell.length_a   1.000
_cell.length_b   1.000
_cell.length_c   1.000
_cell.angle_alpha   90.00
_cell.angle_beta   90.00
_cell.angle_gamma   90.00
#
_symmetry.space_group_name_H-M   'P 1'
#
loop_
_entity.id
_entity.type
_entity.pdbx_description
1 polymer ?
#
loop_
_entity_poly.entity_id
_entity_poly.type
_entity_poly.pdbx_seq_one_letter_code
_entity_poly.pdbx_strand_id
1 'polypeptide(L)'
;MDNQLEELKLKVQDQDKIIKGLREKVEELHDFILTLAICKQADPKFPYYNFIVEYQISPDKKTAIELLFMALSQKLEGKNLDHIRGKDVGISSEILFSDTPLQYKDVEGAITKILEVESNLVAYRLIQAMKDQGMQTSLCEYLLSQVNPHDYDSEIKL
;
A
#
# COMPACT_ATOMS: atom_id res chain seq x y z
N MET A 1 -25.22 26.29 -37.36
CA MET A 1 -23.87 26.09 -36.78
C MET A 1 -23.75 26.85 -35.47
N ASP A 2 -24.10 28.13 -35.42
CA ASP A 2 -23.97 28.96 -34.19
C ASP A 2 -24.80 28.48 -32.99
N ASN A 3 -26.00 27.95 -33.23
CA ASN A 3 -26.87 27.48 -32.13
C ASN A 3 -26.31 26.22 -31.43
N GLN A 4 -25.65 25.34 -32.19
CA GLN A 4 -24.99 24.15 -31.63
C GLN A 4 -23.73 24.54 -30.85
N LEU A 5 -22.98 25.53 -31.33
CA LEU A 5 -21.80 26.04 -30.65
C LEU A 5 -22.15 26.69 -29.30
N GLU A 6 -23.26 27.43 -29.25
CA GLU A 6 -23.72 28.06 -28.01
C GLU A 6 -24.25 27.04 -27.00
N GLU A 7 -24.98 26.02 -27.46
CA GLU A 7 -25.41 24.90 -26.62
C GLU A 7 -24.23 24.10 -26.04
N LEU A 8 -23.17 23.90 -26.85
CA LEU A 8 -21.92 23.27 -26.41
C LEU A 8 -21.21 24.10 -25.34
N LYS A 9 -21.12 25.42 -25.50
CA LYS A 9 -20.52 26.30 -24.47
C LYS A 9 -21.26 26.23 -23.14
N LEU A 10 -22.59 26.23 -23.18
CA LEU A 10 -23.40 26.12 -21.96
C LEU A 10 -23.17 24.76 -21.26
N LYS A 11 -23.09 23.66 -22.02
CA LYS A 11 -22.78 22.33 -21.48
C LYS A 11 -21.39 22.28 -20.85
N VAL A 12 -20.38 22.87 -21.49
CA VAL A 12 -19.02 22.94 -20.93
C VAL A 12 -19.01 23.74 -19.63
N GLN A 13 -19.67 24.89 -19.59
CA GLN A 13 -19.76 25.71 -18.36
C GLN A 13 -20.46 24.97 -17.21
N ASP A 14 -21.50 24.19 -17.51
CA ASP A 14 -22.18 23.38 -16.50
C ASP A 14 -21.29 22.25 -15.99
N GLN A 15 -20.58 21.56 -16.89
CA GLN A 15 -19.59 20.55 -16.54
C GLN A 15 -18.47 21.12 -15.67
N ASP A 16 -17.94 22.31 -16.00
CA ASP A 16 -16.89 22.96 -15.21
C ASP A 16 -17.35 23.28 -13.78
N LYS A 17 -18.61 23.71 -13.61
CA LYS A 17 -19.20 23.93 -12.28
C LYS A 17 -19.31 22.64 -11.49
N ILE A 18 -19.77 21.55 -12.12
CA ILE A 18 -19.88 20.24 -11.49
C ILE A 18 -18.49 19.73 -11.08
N ILE A 19 -17.51 19.83 -11.98
CA ILE A 19 -16.11 19.43 -11.72
C ILE A 19 -15.55 20.21 -10.54
N LYS A 20 -15.78 21.52 -10.49
CA LYS A 20 -15.34 22.36 -9.37
C LYS A 20 -15.99 21.91 -8.05
N GLY A 21 -17.31 21.71 -8.03
CA GLY A 21 -18.01 21.26 -6.82
C GLY A 21 -17.57 19.87 -6.34
N LEU A 22 -17.28 18.95 -7.28
CA LEU A 22 -16.74 17.64 -6.94
C LEU A 22 -15.33 17.73 -6.35
N ARG A 23 -14.47 18.61 -6.87
CA ARG A 23 -13.12 18.83 -6.32
C ARG A 23 -13.18 19.35 -4.90
N GLU A 24 -14.00 20.38 -4.66
CA GLU A 24 -14.20 20.94 -3.31
C GLU A 24 -14.72 19.87 -2.33
N LYS A 25 -15.63 19.00 -2.79
CA LYS A 25 -16.15 17.93 -1.93
C LYS A 25 -15.10 16.85 -1.61
N VAL A 26 -14.24 16.53 -2.58
CA VAL A 26 -13.14 15.59 -2.37
C VAL A 26 -12.13 16.15 -1.36
N GLU A 27 -11.79 17.43 -1.47
CA GLU A 27 -10.91 18.12 -0.51
C GLU A 27 -11.51 18.09 0.91
N GLU A 28 -12.79 18.43 1.06
CA GLU A 28 -13.48 18.39 2.36
C GLU A 28 -13.50 16.98 2.97
N LEU A 29 -13.79 15.96 2.17
CA LEU A 29 -13.79 14.57 2.64
C LEU A 29 -12.40 14.09 3.04
N HIS A 30 -11.37 14.52 2.29
CA HIS A 30 -9.99 14.22 2.61
C HIS A 30 -9.60 14.79 3.97
N ASP A 31 -9.93 16.07 4.23
CA ASP A 31 -9.66 16.72 5.52
C ASP A 31 -10.38 16.04 6.69
N PHE A 32 -11.63 15.61 6.49
CA PHE A 32 -12.34 14.84 7.52
C PHE A 32 -11.68 13.50 7.79
N ILE A 33 -11.24 12.77 6.76
CA ILE A 33 -10.54 11.49 6.94
C ILE A 33 -9.21 11.70 7.67
N LEU A 34 -8.44 12.72 7.32
CA LEU A 34 -7.19 13.06 8.02
C LEU A 34 -7.45 13.37 9.49
N THR A 35 -8.45 14.21 9.76
CA THR A 35 -8.83 14.57 11.12
C THR A 35 -9.26 13.34 11.92
N LEU A 36 -10.06 12.46 11.32
CA LEU A 36 -10.47 11.20 11.94
C LEU A 36 -9.30 10.25 12.17
N ALA A 37 -8.35 10.17 11.23
CA ALA A 37 -7.14 9.35 11.37
C ALA A 37 -6.28 9.81 12.56
N ILE A 38 -6.14 11.13 12.75
CA ILE A 38 -5.39 11.72 13.86
C ILE A 38 -6.14 11.57 15.19
N CYS A 39 -7.45 11.80 15.20
CA CYS A 39 -8.26 11.75 16.43
C CYS A 39 -8.62 10.32 16.87
N LYS A 40 -8.56 9.34 15.96
CA LYS A 40 -8.83 7.94 16.28
C LYS A 40 -7.75 7.40 17.20
N GLN A 41 -8.15 6.83 18.33
CA GLN A 41 -7.26 5.98 19.10
C GLN A 41 -6.99 4.70 18.29
N ALA A 42 -5.73 4.45 17.95
CA ALA A 42 -5.32 3.23 17.25
C ALA A 42 -5.76 2.01 18.06
N ASP A 43 -6.55 1.12 17.45
CA ASP A 43 -6.98 -0.12 18.09
C ASP A 43 -5.82 -1.12 18.02
N PRO A 44 -5.22 -1.53 19.15
CA PRO A 44 -4.08 -2.44 19.15
C PRO A 44 -4.39 -3.83 18.56
N LYS A 45 -5.67 -4.17 18.35
CA LYS A 45 -6.08 -5.42 17.68
C LYS A 45 -5.93 -5.37 16.15
N PHE A 46 -5.83 -4.17 15.57
CA PHE A 46 -5.80 -3.97 14.12
C PHE A 46 -4.60 -3.13 13.66
N PRO A 47 -3.35 -3.51 14.00
CA PRO A 47 -2.17 -2.72 13.69
C PRO A 47 -1.94 -2.51 12.19
N TYR A 48 -2.19 -3.51 11.34
CA TYR A 48 -2.10 -3.34 9.88
C TYR A 48 -3.12 -2.34 9.36
N TYR A 49 -4.38 -2.42 9.77
CA TYR A 49 -5.38 -1.44 9.31
C TYR A 49 -5.15 -0.03 9.88
N ASN A 50 -4.59 0.07 11.09
CA ASN A 50 -4.14 1.37 11.60
C ASN A 50 -3.01 1.93 10.73
N PHE A 51 -2.03 1.10 10.35
CA PHE A 51 -0.95 1.49 9.45
C PHE A 51 -1.47 1.97 8.08
N ILE A 52 -2.43 1.27 7.48
CA ILE A 52 -3.07 1.72 6.21
C ILE A 52 -3.67 3.13 6.34
N VAL A 53 -4.32 3.43 7.48
CA VAL A 53 -4.94 4.73 7.72
C VAL A 53 -3.90 5.80 8.01
N GLU A 54 -2.92 5.52 8.86
CA GLU A 54 -1.83 6.43 9.24
C GLU A 54 -1.01 6.87 8.02
N TYR A 55 -0.67 5.93 7.15
CA TYR A 55 0.11 6.17 5.93
C TYR A 55 -0.77 6.47 4.70
N GLN A 56 -2.09 6.63 4.87
CA GLN A 56 -3.05 6.96 3.82
C GLN A 56 -2.90 6.09 2.55
N ILE A 57 -2.72 4.79 2.77
CA ILE A 57 -2.46 3.85 1.68
C ILE A 57 -3.75 3.65 0.87
N SER A 58 -3.68 3.95 -0.44
CA SER A 58 -4.81 3.83 -1.35
C SER A 58 -5.28 2.37 -1.48
N PRO A 59 -6.55 2.12 -1.85
CA PRO A 59 -7.06 0.77 -2.09
C PRO A 59 -6.25 -0.04 -3.10
N ASP A 60 -5.73 0.62 -4.15
CA ASP A 60 -4.91 -0.04 -5.18
C ASP A 60 -3.56 -0.45 -4.61
N LYS A 61 -2.88 0.43 -3.87
CA LYS A 61 -1.61 0.14 -3.19
C LYS A 61 -1.79 -0.97 -2.15
N LYS A 62 -2.87 -0.92 -1.37
CA LYS A 62 -3.26 -1.96 -0.42
C LYS A 62 -3.43 -3.31 -1.12
N THR A 63 -4.17 -3.35 -2.22
CA THR A 63 -4.41 -4.57 -3.00
C THR A 63 -3.10 -5.13 -3.56
N ALA A 64 -2.21 -4.26 -4.04
CA ALA A 64 -0.87 -4.66 -4.52
C ALA A 64 -0.02 -5.26 -3.39
N ILE A 65 -0.03 -4.69 -2.18
CA ILE A 65 0.63 -5.27 -1.00
C ILE A 65 0.02 -6.65 -0.65
N GLU A 66 -1.30 -6.78 -0.63
CA GLU A 66 -1.96 -8.05 -0.32
C GLU A 66 -1.62 -9.14 -1.35
N LEU A 67 -1.56 -8.79 -2.64
CA LEU A 67 -1.11 -9.67 -3.71
C LEU A 67 0.36 -10.08 -3.56
N LEU A 68 1.24 -9.12 -3.26
CA LEU A 68 2.66 -9.37 -3.01
C LEU A 68 2.84 -10.39 -1.88
N PHE A 69 2.23 -10.15 -0.71
CA PHE A 69 2.38 -11.04 0.44
C PHE A 69 1.75 -12.42 0.22
N MET A 70 0.66 -12.50 -0.55
CA MET A 70 0.07 -13.77 -0.95
C MET A 70 1.06 -14.58 -1.81
N ALA A 71 1.67 -13.96 -2.81
CA ALA A 71 2.64 -14.59 -3.70
C ALA A 71 3.90 -15.05 -2.94
N LEU A 72 4.42 -14.19 -2.06
CA LEU A 72 5.60 -14.48 -1.24
C LEU A 72 5.35 -15.62 -0.24
N SER A 73 4.17 -15.69 0.38
CA SER A 73 3.84 -16.78 1.32
C SER A 73 3.79 -18.12 0.60
N GLN A 74 3.20 -18.15 -0.59
CA GLN A 74 3.15 -19.37 -1.39
C GLN A 74 4.55 -19.81 -1.85
N LYS A 75 5.42 -18.88 -2.24
CA LYS A 75 6.82 -19.18 -2.56
C LYS A 75 7.53 -19.78 -1.34
N LEU A 76 7.38 -19.17 -0.17
CA LEU A 76 7.99 -19.65 1.08
C LEU A 76 7.53 -21.07 1.45
N GLU A 77 6.27 -21.39 1.18
CA GLU A 77 5.67 -22.71 1.40
C GLU A 77 6.02 -23.73 0.30
N GLY A 78 6.76 -23.33 -0.74
CA GLY A 78 7.09 -24.20 -1.88
C GLY A 78 5.89 -24.57 -2.76
N LYS A 79 4.82 -23.76 -2.74
CA LYS A 79 3.62 -23.96 -3.56
C LYS A 79 3.82 -23.53 -5.00
N ASN A 80 3.04 -24.12 -5.90
CA ASN A 80 3.01 -23.72 -7.31
C ASN A 80 2.34 -22.33 -7.48
N LEU A 81 3.03 -21.44 -8.19
CA LEU A 81 2.66 -20.05 -8.44
C LEU A 81 2.03 -19.81 -9.84
N ASP A 82 1.56 -20.85 -10.54
CA ASP A 82 1.02 -20.74 -11.90
C ASP A 82 -0.14 -19.74 -12.04
N HIS A 83 -0.97 -19.61 -10.99
CA HIS A 83 -2.14 -18.70 -10.97
C HIS A 83 -1.78 -17.20 -10.85
N ILE A 84 -0.53 -16.88 -10.53
CA ILE A 84 0.01 -15.52 -10.51
C ILE A 84 1.03 -15.27 -11.64
N ARG A 85 1.32 -16.29 -12.45
CA ARG A 85 2.20 -16.14 -13.61
C ARG A 85 1.63 -15.11 -14.59
N GLY A 86 2.45 -14.11 -14.95
CA GLY A 86 2.06 -13.02 -15.85
C GLY A 86 1.28 -11.88 -15.20
N LYS A 87 1.04 -11.92 -13.89
CA LYS A 87 0.49 -10.78 -13.13
C LYS A 87 1.63 -9.92 -12.59
N ASP A 88 1.43 -8.61 -12.59
CA ASP A 88 2.30 -7.71 -11.84
C ASP A 88 1.94 -7.81 -10.35
N VAL A 89 2.81 -8.47 -9.59
CA VAL A 89 2.68 -8.65 -8.13
C VAL A 89 3.64 -7.74 -7.36
N GLY A 90 4.24 -6.75 -8.02
CA GLY A 90 5.13 -5.77 -7.40
C GLY A 90 6.55 -6.26 -7.09
N ILE A 91 6.85 -7.54 -7.29
CA ILE A 91 8.19 -8.13 -7.22
C ILE A 91 8.54 -8.82 -8.54
N SER A 92 9.84 -8.89 -8.87
CA SER A 92 10.27 -9.47 -10.14
C SER A 92 9.95 -10.96 -10.21
N SER A 93 9.54 -11.42 -11.40
CA SER A 93 9.33 -12.85 -11.68
C SER A 93 10.61 -13.67 -11.44
N GLU A 94 11.78 -13.07 -11.66
CA GLU A 94 13.07 -13.73 -11.39
C GLU A 94 13.21 -14.09 -9.91
N ILE A 95 12.89 -13.16 -8.99
CA ILE A 95 12.91 -13.43 -7.54
C ILE A 95 11.77 -14.38 -7.17
N LEU A 96 10.59 -14.22 -7.76
CA LEU A 96 9.42 -14.99 -7.37
C LEU A 96 9.53 -16.49 -7.75
N PHE A 97 10.06 -16.78 -8.94
CA PHE A 97 10.18 -18.14 -9.47
C PHE A 97 11.59 -18.75 -9.33
N SER A 98 12.54 -18.06 -8.70
CA SER A 98 13.86 -18.63 -8.39
C SER A 98 13.80 -19.71 -7.30
N ASP A 99 14.80 -20.57 -7.27
CA ASP A 99 15.06 -21.49 -6.14
C ASP A 99 15.78 -20.79 -4.98
N THR A 100 16.11 -19.50 -5.10
CA THR A 100 16.80 -18.76 -4.06
C THR A 100 15.86 -18.40 -2.90
N PRO A 101 16.33 -18.46 -1.64
CA PRO A 101 15.55 -18.00 -0.49
C PRO A 101 15.19 -16.52 -0.63
N LEU A 102 13.96 -16.17 -0.20
CA LEU A 102 13.47 -14.80 -0.18
C LEU A 102 14.34 -13.91 0.71
N GLN A 103 14.85 -12.80 0.17
CA GLN A 103 15.62 -11.83 0.94
C GLN A 103 14.73 -10.68 1.38
N TYR A 104 14.91 -10.21 2.62
CA TYR A 104 14.21 -9.04 3.14
C TYR A 104 14.40 -7.82 2.24
N LYS A 105 15.61 -7.58 1.74
CA LYS A 105 15.93 -6.42 0.89
C LYS A 105 15.15 -6.39 -0.42
N ASP A 106 14.86 -7.56 -1.00
CA ASP A 106 14.04 -7.65 -2.21
C ASP A 106 12.58 -7.27 -1.92
N VAL A 107 12.07 -7.73 -0.77
CA VAL A 107 10.70 -7.43 -0.33
C VAL A 107 10.56 -5.97 0.11
N GLU A 108 11.55 -5.42 0.80
CA GLU A 108 11.64 -3.99 1.14
C GLU A 108 11.58 -3.14 -0.12
N GLY A 109 12.39 -3.45 -1.14
CA GLY A 109 12.39 -2.74 -2.42
C GLY A 109 11.05 -2.82 -3.16
N ALA A 110 10.37 -3.98 -3.10
CA ALA A 110 9.03 -4.14 -3.67
C ALA A 110 7.98 -3.28 -2.92
N ILE A 111 8.01 -3.29 -1.58
CA ILE A 111 7.08 -2.52 -0.75
C ILE A 111 7.28 -1.01 -0.96
N THR A 112 8.51 -0.51 -0.89
CA THR A 112 8.81 0.92 -1.08
C THR A 112 8.40 1.40 -2.46
N LYS A 113 8.59 0.57 -3.48
CA LYS A 113 8.10 0.83 -4.84
C LYS A 113 6.57 0.89 -4.93
N ILE A 114 5.85 -0.07 -4.33
CA ILE A 114 4.37 -0.08 -4.34
C ILE A 114 3.83 1.14 -3.59
N LEU A 115 4.42 1.47 -2.45
CA LEU A 115 3.96 2.57 -1.61
C LEU A 115 4.42 3.94 -2.13
N GLU A 116 5.40 3.98 -3.02
CA GLU A 116 6.05 5.19 -3.54
C GLU A 116 6.67 6.02 -2.40
N VAL A 117 7.38 5.35 -1.50
CA VAL A 117 8.04 5.95 -0.34
C VAL A 117 9.55 5.72 -0.39
N GLU A 118 10.33 6.70 0.07
CA GLU A 118 11.79 6.61 0.10
C GLU A 118 12.31 5.94 1.39
N SER A 119 11.51 5.97 2.47
CA SER A 119 11.94 5.43 3.77
C SER A 119 11.72 3.92 3.85
N ASN A 120 12.83 3.21 4.07
CA ASN A 120 12.87 1.78 4.34
C ASN A 120 12.17 1.39 5.65
N LEU A 121 12.08 2.31 6.61
CA LEU A 121 11.36 2.10 7.87
C LEU A 121 9.87 1.80 7.63
N VAL A 122 9.28 2.37 6.58
CA VAL A 122 7.87 2.15 6.23
C VAL A 122 7.63 0.67 5.90
N ALA A 123 8.55 0.04 5.17
CA ALA A 123 8.45 -1.38 4.84
C ALA A 123 8.59 -2.26 6.09
N TYR A 124 9.55 -1.95 6.97
CA TYR A 124 9.73 -2.64 8.25
C TYR A 124 8.45 -2.57 9.10
N ARG A 125 7.92 -1.36 9.30
CA ARG A 125 6.70 -1.12 10.09
C ARG A 125 5.48 -1.81 9.49
N LEU A 126 5.36 -1.84 8.17
CA LEU A 126 4.29 -2.58 7.50
C LEU A 126 4.37 -4.08 7.82
N ILE A 127 5.54 -4.70 7.65
CA ILE A 127 5.74 -6.14 7.91
C ILE A 127 5.45 -6.44 9.39
N GLN A 128 5.89 -5.58 10.30
CA GLN A 128 5.61 -5.72 11.73
C GLN A 128 4.11 -5.59 12.03
N ALA A 129 3.43 -4.60 11.48
CA ALA A 129 2.00 -4.40 11.65
C ALA A 129 1.17 -5.57 11.09
N MET A 130 1.60 -6.16 9.98
CA MET A 130 0.99 -7.38 9.42
C MET A 130 1.17 -8.58 10.36
N LYS A 131 2.39 -8.79 10.87
CA LYS A 131 2.68 -9.85 11.85
C LYS A 131 1.82 -9.70 13.10
N ASP A 132 1.80 -8.51 13.68
CA ASP A 132 1.11 -8.25 14.95
C ASP A 132 -0.41 -8.38 14.81
N GLN A 133 -0.96 -8.19 13.61
CA GLN A 133 -2.37 -8.47 13.30
C GLN A 133 -2.65 -9.97 13.00
N GLY A 134 -1.61 -10.80 12.88
CA GLY A 134 -1.73 -12.21 12.53
C GLY A 134 -1.90 -12.49 11.03
N MET A 135 -1.46 -11.56 10.17
CA MET A 135 -1.50 -11.72 8.72
C MET A 135 -0.20 -12.31 8.20
N GLN A 136 -0.27 -13.42 7.46
CA GLN A 136 0.89 -14.08 6.83
C GLN A 136 2.07 -14.24 7.82
N THR A 137 1.77 -14.65 9.05
CA THR A 137 2.70 -14.60 10.19
C THR A 137 4.03 -15.29 9.89
N SER A 138 4.00 -16.49 9.30
CA SER A 138 5.22 -17.24 8.96
C SER A 138 6.13 -16.48 8.00
N LEU A 139 5.56 -15.80 7.00
CA LEU A 139 6.32 -14.97 6.08
C LEU A 139 6.88 -13.73 6.79
N CYS A 140 6.06 -13.04 7.58
CA CYS A 140 6.51 -11.85 8.28
C CYS A 140 7.60 -12.16 9.30
N GLU A 141 7.47 -13.25 10.06
CA GLU A 141 8.51 -13.73 10.98
C GLU A 141 9.79 -14.11 10.25
N TYR A 142 9.68 -14.82 9.13
CA TYR A 142 10.83 -15.16 8.29
C TYR A 142 11.56 -13.91 7.80
N LEU A 143 10.85 -12.91 7.28
CA LEU A 143 11.43 -11.65 6.80
C LEU A 143 12.06 -10.85 7.93
N LEU A 144 11.36 -10.70 9.06
CA LEU A 144 11.86 -9.98 10.22
C LEU A 144 13.06 -10.67 10.89
N SER A 145 13.22 -11.99 10.72
CA SER A 145 14.39 -12.71 11.25
C SER A 145 15.70 -12.38 10.52
N GLN A 146 15.61 -11.75 9.34
CA GLN A 146 16.77 -11.37 8.52
C GLN A 146 17.30 -9.97 8.82
N VAL A 147 16.61 -9.20 9.68
CA VAL A 147 16.95 -7.81 10.00
C VAL A 147 17.26 -7.65 11.47
N ASN A 148 18.20 -6.75 11.79
CA ASN A 148 18.44 -6.32 13.15
C ASN A 148 17.47 -5.18 13.48
N PRO A 149 16.61 -5.30 14.52
CA PRO A 149 15.67 -4.23 14.89
C PRO A 149 16.34 -2.87 15.11
N HIS A 150 17.59 -2.88 15.59
CA HIS A 150 18.37 -1.67 15.84
C HIS A 150 18.73 -0.87 14.59
N ASP A 151 18.68 -1.50 13.40
CA ASP A 151 18.88 -0.80 12.13
C ASP A 151 17.71 0.15 11.81
N TYR A 152 16.57 -0.02 12.49
CA TYR A 152 15.32 0.73 12.25
C TYR A 152 14.82 1.52 13.49
N ASP A 153 15.46 1.33 14.66
CA ASP A 153 15.17 2.09 15.90
C ASP A 153 15.67 3.55 15.86
N SER A 154 16.65 3.86 15.01
CA SER A 154 17.36 5.15 15.01
C SER A 154 16.61 6.33 14.38
N GLU A 155 15.50 6.08 13.70
CA GLU A 155 14.59 7.13 13.19
C GLU A 155 13.50 7.54 14.21
N ILE A 156 13.48 6.93 15.41
CA ILE A 156 12.58 7.28 16.51
C ILE A 156 13.26 8.31 17.43
N LYS A 157 13.61 9.48 16.88
CA LYS A 157 13.82 10.67 17.70
C LYS A 157 13.07 11.82 17.05
N LEU A 158 11.86 12.05 17.57
CA LEU A 158 11.12 13.30 17.44
C LEU A 158 11.98 14.48 17.93
#